data_AF-A0A9D4RZQ1-F1
#
_entry.id   AF-A0A9D4RZQ1-F1
#
_cell.length_a   1.000
_cell.length_b   1.000
_cell.length_c   1.000
_cell.angle_alpha   90.00
_cell.angle_beta   90.00
_cell.angle_gamma   90.00
#
_symmetry.space_group_name_H-M   'P 1'
#
loop_
_entity.id
_entity.type
_entity.pdbx_description
1 polymer ?
#
loop_
_entity_poly.entity_id
_entity_poly.type
_entity_poly.pdbx_seq_one_letter_code
_entity_poly.pdbx_strand_id
1 'polypeptide(L)' 'MMLQNDKRQYEGCVCDPGWTGVSCDVDVDDCRENKVVCIEPNTHCLNTPGSASCVCQNGFKKNIESEMCEG' A
#
# COMPACT_ATOMS: atom_id res chain seq x y z
N MET A 1 -22.85 -14.49 43.28
CA MET A 1 -21.68 -13.80 42.70
C MET A 1 -21.52 -14.35 41.29
N MET A 2 -21.96 -13.61 40.28
CA MET A 2 -21.69 -13.92 38.88
C MET A 2 -20.80 -12.78 38.38
N LEU A 3 -19.61 -13.11 37.91
CA LEU A 3 -18.57 -12.14 37.56
C LEU A 3 -19.04 -11.25 36.40
N GLN A 4 -19.08 -9.95 36.63
CA GLN A 4 -19.24 -8.91 35.62
C GLN A 4 -17.96 -8.80 34.80
N ASN A 5 -17.65 -9.81 33.97
CA ASN A 5 -16.64 -9.63 32.94
C ASN A 5 -17.34 -9.16 31.67
N ASP A 6 -17.24 -7.84 31.52
CA ASP A 6 -17.84 -7.02 30.51
C ASP A 6 -17.60 -7.55 29.09
N LYS A 7 -18.59 -7.31 28.26
CA LYS A 7 -18.73 -7.90 26.94
C LYS A 7 -17.74 -7.30 25.94
N ARG A 8 -17.23 -8.18 25.06
CA ARG A 8 -16.92 -7.92 23.64
C ARG A 8 -15.53 -7.32 23.32
N GLN A 9 -14.50 -8.16 23.39
CA GLN A 9 -13.20 -7.91 22.75
C GLN A 9 -13.19 -8.52 21.33
N TYR A 10 -13.87 -7.89 20.38
CA TYR A 10 -13.56 -8.05 18.96
C TYR A 10 -12.85 -6.78 18.54
N GLU A 11 -11.55 -6.69 18.82
CA GLU A 11 -10.73 -5.55 18.43
C GLU A 11 -10.43 -5.64 16.94
N GLY A 12 -11.31 -5.03 16.15
CA GLY A 12 -11.10 -4.77 14.72
C GLY A 12 -11.48 -5.88 13.75
N CYS A 13 -11.63 -5.48 12.49
CA CYS A 13 -11.76 -6.37 11.35
C CYS A 13 -10.39 -7.00 11.01
N VAL A 14 -10.39 -8.23 10.48
CA VAL A 14 -9.22 -8.76 9.76
C VAL A 14 -9.22 -8.12 8.38
N CYS A 15 -8.16 -7.38 8.06
CA CYS A 15 -8.08 -6.62 6.83
C CYS A 15 -7.48 -7.43 5.68
N ASP A 16 -7.94 -7.13 4.47
CA ASP A 16 -7.28 -7.58 3.25
C ASP A 16 -5.86 -6.96 3.17
N PRO A 17 -4.91 -7.60 2.46
CA PRO A 17 -3.58 -7.03 2.26
C PRO A 17 -3.66 -5.60 1.69
N GLY A 18 -2.81 -4.71 2.21
CA GLY A 18 -2.82 -3.30 1.83
C GLY A 18 -3.80 -2.43 2.63
N TRP A 19 -4.59 -2.99 3.55
CA TRP A 19 -5.53 -2.24 4.38
C TRP A 19 -5.25 -2.40 5.88
N THR A 20 -5.61 -1.38 6.66
CA THR A 20 -5.46 -1.31 8.10
C THR A 20 -6.58 -0.49 8.75
N GLY A 21 -6.53 -0.32 10.06
CA GLY A 21 -7.54 0.36 10.87
C GLY A 21 -8.62 -0.58 11.40
N VAL A 22 -9.39 -0.10 12.38
CA VAL A 22 -10.43 -0.90 13.06
C VAL A 22 -11.49 -1.41 12.07
N SER A 23 -11.77 -0.62 11.03
CA SER A 23 -12.77 -0.92 10.00
C SER A 23 -12.16 -1.29 8.64
N CYS A 24 -10.85 -1.50 8.55
CA CYS A 24 -10.14 -1.82 7.30
C CYS A 24 -10.37 -0.80 6.16
N ASP A 25 -10.52 0.46 6.53
CA ASP A 25 -10.80 1.60 5.65
C ASP A 25 -9.59 2.53 5.48
N VAL A 26 -8.49 2.21 6.15
CA VAL A 26 -7.22 2.94 6.04
C VAL A 26 -6.31 2.18 5.10
N ASP A 27 -5.95 2.83 4.00
CA ASP A 27 -4.95 2.33 3.07
C ASP A 27 -3.55 2.33 3.70
N VAL A 28 -2.79 1.26 3.49
CA VAL A 28 -1.39 1.18 3.91
C VAL A 28 -0.52 1.82 2.84
N ASP A 29 0.21 2.87 3.19
CA ASP A 29 1.14 3.51 2.24
C ASP A 29 2.43 2.69 2.12
N ASP A 30 2.41 1.68 1.25
CA ASP A 30 3.52 0.75 1.03
C ASP A 30 4.80 1.45 0.53
N CYS A 31 4.66 2.63 -0.10
CA CYS A 31 5.79 3.44 -0.52
C CYS A 31 6.48 4.12 0.67
N ARG A 32 5.70 4.68 1.61
CA ARG A 32 6.26 5.28 2.83
C ARG A 32 6.88 4.25 3.76
N GLU A 33 6.32 3.05 3.79
CA GLU A 33 6.86 1.94 4.59
C GLU A 33 8.03 1.21 3.91
N ASN A 34 8.43 1.62 2.70
CA ASN A 34 9.46 0.97 1.87
C ASN A 34 9.20 -0.53 1.63
N LYS A 35 7.93 -0.93 1.60
CA LYS A 35 7.52 -2.30 1.26
C LYS A 35 7.60 -2.57 -0.23
N VAL A 36 7.42 -1.53 -1.04
CA VAL A 36 7.64 -1.56 -2.49
C VAL A 36 8.84 -0.69 -2.83
N VAL A 37 9.86 -1.32 -3.42
CA VAL A 37 11.08 -0.66 -3.88
C VAL A 37 11.18 -0.78 -5.40
N CYS A 38 11.24 0.37 -6.07
CA CYS A 38 11.36 0.42 -7.52
C CYS A 38 12.83 0.34 -7.94
N ILE A 39 13.20 -0.76 -8.58
CA ILE A 39 14.58 -1.04 -9.01
C ILE A 39 14.91 -0.46 -10.39
N GLU A 40 13.88 -0.18 -11.19
CA GLU A 40 14.07 0.29 -12.55
C GLU A 40 14.50 1.78 -12.60
N PRO A 41 15.41 2.15 -13.52
CA PRO A 41 15.84 3.53 -13.67
C PRO A 41 14.67 4.49 -13.95
N ASN A 42 14.77 5.71 -13.42
CA ASN A 42 13.79 6.77 -13.61
C ASN A 42 12.37 6.38 -13.21
N THR A 43 12.22 5.46 -12.24
CA THR A 43 10.95 5.12 -11.62
C THR A 43 10.84 5.65 -10.20
N HIS A 44 9.62 5.74 -9.70
CA HIS A 44 9.32 5.99 -8.30
C HIS A 44 8.11 5.18 -7.87
N CYS A 45 8.02 4.92 -6.56
CA CYS A 45 6.86 4.26 -5.98
C CYS A 45 5.68 5.24 -5.93
N LEU A 46 4.53 4.81 -6.43
CA LEU A 46 3.25 5.48 -6.29
C LEU A 46 2.31 4.60 -5.47
N ASN A 47 1.85 5.13 -4.34
CA ASN A 47 0.88 4.47 -3.49
C ASN A 47 -0.50 4.44 -4.18
N THR A 48 -1.21 3.32 -4.10
CA THR A 48 -2.55 3.15 -4.65
C THR A 48 -3.46 2.46 -3.64
N PRO A 49 -4.79 2.70 -3.63
CA PRO A 49 -5.66 2.06 -2.65
C PRO A 49 -5.55 0.51 -2.68
N GLY A 50 -5.09 -0.06 -1.56
CA GLY A 50 -4.83 -1.48 -1.36
C GLY A 50 -3.51 -2.00 -1.95
N SER A 51 -2.63 -1.14 -2.49
CA SER A 51 -1.37 -1.57 -3.13
C SER A 51 -0.36 -0.44 -3.36
N ALA A 52 0.68 -0.72 -4.13
CA ALA A 52 1.55 0.29 -4.70
C ALA A 52 2.11 -0.16 -6.05
N SER A 53 2.58 0.79 -6.87
CA SER A 53 3.11 0.52 -8.20
C SER A 53 4.30 1.41 -8.53
N CYS A 54 5.24 0.88 -9.30
CA CYS A 54 6.37 1.65 -9.82
C CYS A 54 5.98 2.35 -11.12
N VAL A 55 6.11 3.67 -11.14
CA VAL A 55 5.73 4.52 -12.28
C VAL A 55 6.91 5.40 -12.69
N CYS A 56 6.92 5.85 -13.95
CA CYS A 56 7.96 6.75 -14.43
C CYS A 56 7.97 8.08 -13.65
N GLN A 57 9.16 8.58 -13.34
CA GLN A 57 9.36 9.91 -12.78
C GLN A 57 8.84 10.99 -13.73
N ASN A 58 8.49 12.15 -13.17
CA ASN A 58 8.02 13.28 -13.96
C ASN A 58 9.03 13.65 -15.06
N GLY A 59 8.54 13.75 -16.30
CA GLY A 59 9.37 14.02 -17.48
C GLY A 59 9.79 12.78 -18.26
N PHE A 60 9.62 11.57 -17.71
CA PHE A 60 9.89 10.31 -18.41
C PHE A 60 8.59 9.62 -18.83
N LYS A 61 8.65 8.86 -19.92
CA LYS A 61 7.57 8.05 -20.47
C LYS A 61 7.99 6.61 -20.57
N LYS A 62 7.05 5.69 -20.36
CA LYS A 62 7.29 4.27 -20.56
C LYS A 62 7.47 4.00 -22.06
N ASN A 63 8.65 3.53 -22.45
CA ASN A 63 8.91 3.00 -23.77
C ASN A 63 8.37 1.56 -23.82
N ILE A 64 7.57 1.23 -24.84
CA ILE A 64 6.92 -0.08 -24.98
C ILE A 64 7.85 -1.17 -25.54
N GLU A 65 8.95 -0.79 -26.18
CA GLU A 65 9.93 -1.71 -26.76
C GLU A 65 11.00 -2.10 -25.73
N SER A 66 11.51 -1.11 -24.98
CA SER A 66 12.50 -1.35 -23.92
C SER A 66 11.88 -1.67 -22.56
N GLU A 67 10.59 -1.38 -22.39
CA GLU A 67 9.86 -1.41 -21.10
C GLU A 67 10.41 -0.44 -20.04
N MET A 68 11.32 0.47 -20.42
CA MET A 68 11.99 1.42 -19.52
C MET A 68 11.40 2.82 -19.59
N CYS A 69 11.69 3.65 -18.58
CA CYS A 69 11.30 5.06 -18.54
C CYS A 69 12.35 5.95 -19.23
N GLU A 70 11.96 6.57 -20.34
CA GLU A 70 12.81 7.40 -21.22
C GLU A 70 12.21 8.81 -21.38
N GLY A 71 13.06 9.84 -21.48
CA GLY A 71 12.67 11.26 -21.47
C GLY A 71 13.12 12.01 -22.70
#